data_AF-A0A812HXK1-F1
#
_entry.id   AF-A0A812HXK1-F1
#
_cell.length_a   1.000
_cell.length_b   1.000
_cell.length_c   1.000
_cell.angle_alpha   90.00
_cell.angle_beta   90.00
_cell.angle_gamma   90.00
#
_symmetry.space_group_name_H-M   'P 1'
#
loop_
_entity.id
_entity.type
_entity.pdbx_description
1 polymer ?
#
loop_
_entity_poly.entity_id
_entity_poly.type
_entity_poly.pdbx_seq_one_letter_code
_entity_poly.pdbx_strand_id
1 'polypeptide(L)'
;MGGEVELMPDPWASKPNSWDEEEDGPWERPMIPKPAWRRFVSELWSSLLDACPWLLLGLLITGALSAVAPPESAAMGYLGGSGIAAVVKGSAFGLLSPLCSCGALPIALGLVNAGAGTATAVAFMVAAQAAGIDSLMFTIGVLGFRCALARLFAAGLVATAAGFAVPGAFTASDDHHIHGKQDHLQTLAEAVAPDGPGFFYLKIPSQDLVQLAEDVLQRSREFFALPPAEKQMLDNAEALWYWVKDAESGATASIPSTGSGYRGVSQDANFSGDMRESFNLGAPSEILEVSIETCGMGGNPWPDTRTTPSARESWCETFRLQSSEYFGQCLATCRVLRKKLEDPSCLGPFLRDGVASDAAFERSTSLLGFTHYNYSQFRPAEGYSGSEETQQRAFGIRPHQDDGLCTLLYTDGQGGLEFAKGLRSGTSEAASDMSLYSGTHCRADLQFSDAVIWEPVPFLPGHWIVNLGTDLFRWAAQSSSQSSLCRPCKATLHRVVPITGTTDRYSMPFFYEPNLDVRDPYPPHTARYEYLIRDAADGVVRKLQEKPGEP
;
A
#
# COMPACT_ATOMS: atom_id res chain seq x y z
N MET A 1 50.96 -30.56 35.78
CA MET A 1 51.36 -30.87 34.40
C MET A 1 51.62 -29.55 33.70
N GLY A 2 52.90 -29.17 33.57
CA GLY A 2 53.29 -27.98 32.82
C GLY A 2 53.09 -28.25 31.33
N GLY A 3 52.10 -27.59 30.73
CA GLY A 3 51.99 -27.55 29.27
C GLY A 3 53.00 -26.55 28.74
N GLU A 4 53.82 -26.96 27.77
CA GLU A 4 54.71 -26.06 27.04
C GLU A 4 53.89 -24.90 26.45
N VAL A 5 54.29 -23.67 26.76
CA VAL A 5 53.68 -22.47 26.18
C VAL A 5 54.14 -22.41 24.73
N GLU A 6 53.27 -22.80 23.81
CA GLU A 6 53.54 -22.71 22.38
C GLU A 6 53.63 -21.23 22.00
N LEU A 7 54.82 -20.79 21.57
CA LEU A 7 55.09 -19.40 21.20
C LEU A 7 54.85 -19.19 19.70
N MET A 8 54.44 -17.98 19.32
CA MET A 8 54.38 -17.51 17.93
C MET A 8 55.09 -16.16 17.79
N PRO A 9 55.70 -15.85 16.64
CA PRO A 9 56.29 -14.53 16.41
C PRO A 9 55.19 -13.46 16.41
N ASP A 10 55.44 -12.34 17.08
CA ASP A 10 54.48 -11.24 17.16
C ASP A 10 54.16 -10.69 15.75
N PRO A 11 52.90 -10.78 15.29
CA PRO A 11 52.52 -10.32 13.96
C PRO A 11 52.66 -8.80 13.78
N TRP A 12 52.67 -8.04 14.89
CA TRP A 12 52.67 -6.57 14.87
C TRP A 12 54.01 -5.95 15.24
N ALA A 13 55.00 -6.73 15.66
CA ALA A 13 56.34 -6.24 15.90
C ALA A 13 57.06 -5.91 14.57
N SER A 14 57.67 -4.72 14.50
CA SER A 14 58.54 -4.27 13.41
C SER A 14 59.95 -3.97 13.93
N LYS A 15 60.96 -4.10 13.07
CA LYS A 15 62.36 -3.80 13.44
C LYS A 15 62.49 -2.37 13.97
N PRO A 16 63.01 -2.16 15.20
CA PRO A 16 63.26 -0.82 15.71
C PRO A 16 64.30 -0.08 14.86
N ASN A 17 64.14 1.23 14.69
CA ASN A 17 65.07 2.05 13.90
C ASN A 17 66.48 2.12 14.50
N SER A 18 66.64 1.80 15.78
CA SER A 18 67.92 1.79 16.50
C SER A 18 68.63 0.43 16.47
N TRP A 19 68.13 -0.56 15.72
CA TRP A 19 68.67 -1.91 15.68
C TRP A 19 69.79 -2.04 14.65
N ASP A 20 71.01 -2.30 15.11
CA ASP A 20 72.19 -2.46 14.26
C ASP A 20 72.46 -3.95 14.04
N GLU A 21 72.41 -4.43 12.80
CA GLU A 21 72.62 -5.86 12.52
C GLU A 21 74.09 -6.30 12.65
N GLU A 22 75.04 -5.35 12.61
CA GLU A 22 76.46 -5.66 12.81
C GLU A 22 76.79 -5.84 14.30
N GLU A 23 76.14 -5.08 15.21
CA GLU A 23 76.33 -5.21 16.66
C GLU A 23 75.34 -6.19 17.33
N ASP A 24 74.05 -6.15 16.97
CA ASP A 24 72.97 -6.89 17.64
C ASP A 24 72.57 -8.19 16.92
N GLY A 25 73.07 -8.42 15.71
CA GLY A 25 72.72 -9.55 14.86
C GLY A 25 71.40 -9.39 14.07
N PRO A 26 71.03 -10.40 13.24
CA PRO A 26 69.85 -10.32 12.39
C PRO A 26 68.58 -10.19 13.23
N TRP A 27 67.73 -9.22 12.89
CA TRP A 27 66.53 -8.96 13.65
C TRP A 27 65.50 -10.09 13.50
N GLU A 28 65.10 -10.67 14.62
CA GLU A 28 64.00 -11.63 14.71
C GLU A 28 62.82 -11.05 15.51
N ARG A 29 61.59 -11.43 15.14
CA ARG A 29 60.39 -10.96 15.82
C ARG A 29 60.32 -11.54 17.24
N PRO A 30 59.99 -10.74 18.27
CA PRO A 30 59.79 -11.26 19.61
C PRO A 30 58.67 -12.31 19.62
N MET A 31 58.92 -13.40 20.34
CA MET A 31 58.00 -14.53 20.44
C MET A 31 56.99 -14.29 21.57
N ILE A 32 55.69 -14.30 21.26
CA ILE A 32 54.59 -14.15 22.21
C ILE A 32 53.86 -15.48 22.43
N PRO A 33 53.25 -15.73 23.60
CA PRO A 33 52.41 -16.91 23.82
C PRO A 33 51.28 -16.98 22.79
N LYS A 34 51.09 -18.12 22.12
CA LYS A 34 49.89 -18.36 21.32
C LYS A 34 48.66 -18.17 22.22
N PRO A 35 47.63 -17.41 21.81
CA PRO A 35 46.44 -17.25 22.61
C PRO A 35 45.73 -18.59 22.73
N ALA A 36 45.93 -19.27 23.87
CA ALA A 36 45.24 -20.52 24.15
C ALA A 36 43.75 -20.23 24.26
N TRP A 37 42.90 -21.02 23.59
CA TRP A 37 41.43 -20.91 23.69
C TRP A 37 40.97 -20.88 25.16
N ARG A 38 41.68 -21.61 26.04
CA ARG A 38 41.44 -21.63 27.49
C ARG A 38 41.62 -20.26 28.16
N ARG A 39 42.59 -19.47 27.71
CA ARG A 39 42.81 -18.10 28.20
C ARG A 39 41.70 -17.17 27.69
N PHE A 40 41.31 -17.29 26.43
CA PHE A 40 40.15 -16.55 25.93
C PHE A 40 38.88 -16.85 26.74
N VAL A 41 38.60 -18.13 27.03
CA VAL A 41 37.45 -18.53 27.86
C VAL A 41 37.57 -18.00 29.28
N SER A 42 38.74 -18.08 29.92
CA SER A 42 38.91 -17.59 31.28
C SER A 42 38.73 -16.07 31.38
N GLU A 43 39.27 -15.32 30.40
CA GLU A 43 39.13 -13.86 30.36
C GLU A 43 37.70 -13.42 29.99
N LEU A 44 37.03 -14.18 29.11
CA LEU A 44 35.61 -13.95 28.81
C LEU A 44 34.75 -14.22 30.05
N TRP A 45 35.05 -15.29 30.79
CA TRP A 45 34.31 -15.67 31.99
C TRP A 45 34.52 -14.67 33.14
N SER A 46 35.76 -14.22 33.37
CA SER A 46 36.03 -13.17 34.35
C SER A 46 35.33 -11.86 33.96
N SER A 47 35.46 -11.43 32.70
CA SER A 47 34.79 -10.22 32.20
C SER A 47 33.27 -10.30 32.33
N LEU A 48 32.67 -11.48 32.08
CA LEU A 48 31.24 -11.70 32.23
C LEU A 48 30.81 -11.62 33.70
N LEU A 49 31.58 -12.20 34.62
CA LEU A 49 31.30 -12.16 36.05
C LEU A 49 31.43 -10.73 36.61
N ASP A 50 32.42 -9.97 36.14
CA ASP A 50 32.61 -8.57 36.52
C ASP A 50 31.48 -7.67 35.98
N ALA A 51 30.98 -7.98 34.77
CA ALA A 51 29.85 -7.30 34.13
C ALA A 51 28.48 -7.61 34.77
N CYS A 52 28.27 -8.86 35.17
CA CYS A 52 26.99 -9.40 35.61
C CYS A 52 26.26 -8.57 36.69
N PRO A 53 26.89 -8.16 37.81
CA PRO A 53 26.18 -7.42 38.86
C PRO A 53 25.63 -6.08 38.34
N TRP A 54 26.34 -5.41 37.44
CA TRP A 54 25.94 -4.12 36.87
C TRP A 54 24.84 -4.27 35.83
N LEU A 55 24.88 -5.32 35.02
CA LEU A 55 23.80 -5.65 34.07
C LEU A 55 22.52 -6.00 34.82
N LEU A 56 22.60 -6.85 35.86
CA LEU A 56 21.45 -7.19 36.68
C LEU A 56 20.87 -5.96 37.39
N LEU A 57 21.72 -5.07 37.91
CA LEU A 57 21.28 -3.82 38.51
C LEU A 57 20.57 -2.92 37.48
N GLY A 58 21.12 -2.77 36.28
CA GLY A 58 20.51 -2.01 35.19
C GLY A 58 19.13 -2.57 34.79
N LEU A 59 19.01 -3.90 34.67
CA LEU A 59 17.75 -4.59 34.38
C LEU A 59 16.72 -4.45 35.52
N LEU A 60 17.16 -4.48 36.78
CA LEU A 60 16.27 -4.27 37.93
C LEU A 60 15.71 -2.86 37.98
N ILE A 61 16.57 -1.84 37.79
CA ILE A 61 16.14 -0.44 37.73
C ILE A 61 15.19 -0.22 36.55
N THR A 62 15.50 -0.82 35.40
CA THR A 62 14.64 -0.85 34.22
C THR A 62 13.26 -1.42 34.54
N GLY A 63 13.19 -2.61 35.16
CA GLY A 63 11.92 -3.23 35.53
C GLY A 63 11.13 -2.39 36.53
N ALA A 64 11.79 -1.77 37.50
CA ALA A 64 11.16 -0.88 38.47
C ALA A 64 10.61 0.40 37.81
N LEU A 65 11.37 1.02 36.91
CA LEU A 65 10.94 2.20 36.16
C LEU A 65 9.75 1.87 35.24
N SER A 66 9.77 0.72 34.57
CA SER A 66 8.66 0.26 33.74
C SER A 66 7.39 -0.02 34.56
N ALA A 67 7.51 -0.45 35.82
CA ALA A 67 6.37 -0.69 36.71
C ALA A 67 5.76 0.61 37.29
N VAL A 68 6.55 1.67 37.41
CA VAL A 68 6.14 2.98 37.95
C VAL A 68 5.87 4.00 36.83
N ALA A 69 6.13 3.62 35.57
CA ALA A 69 5.95 4.47 34.42
C ALA A 69 4.51 5.02 34.38
N PRO A 70 4.33 6.33 34.18
CA PRO A 70 3.00 6.91 34.01
C PRO A 70 2.26 6.20 32.86
N PRO A 71 0.90 6.20 32.89
CA PRO A 71 0.12 5.75 31.75
C PRO A 71 0.62 6.42 30.47
N GLU A 72 0.63 5.68 29.36
CA GLU A 72 1.15 6.13 28.06
C GLU A 72 0.62 7.54 27.69
N SER A 73 -0.64 7.82 28.03
CA SER A 73 -1.31 9.11 27.85
C SER A 73 -0.66 10.30 28.59
N ALA A 74 -0.07 10.10 29.77
CA ALA A 74 0.59 11.16 30.54
C ALA A 74 2.01 11.45 30.04
N ALA A 75 2.75 10.42 29.59
CA ALA A 75 4.04 10.59 28.92
C ALA A 75 3.88 11.32 27.57
N MET A 76 2.84 10.94 26.83
CA MET A 76 2.43 11.57 25.57
C MET A 76 2.06 13.06 25.74
N GLY A 77 1.35 13.42 26.81
CA GLY A 77 1.02 14.83 27.10
C GLY A 77 2.22 15.71 27.45
N TYR A 78 3.29 15.14 28.03
CA TYR A 78 4.50 15.89 28.41
C TYR A 78 5.55 16.00 27.28
N LEU A 79 5.54 15.03 26.36
CA LEU A 79 6.43 14.93 25.20
C LEU A 79 5.80 15.47 23.90
N GLY A 80 4.51 15.81 23.91
CA GLY A 80 3.81 16.44 22.79
C GLY A 80 4.34 17.84 22.47
N GLY A 81 4.18 18.23 21.20
CA GLY A 81 4.61 19.52 20.67
C GLY A 81 5.82 19.44 19.73
N SER A 82 6.16 20.60 19.15
CA SER A 82 7.21 20.76 18.14
C SER A 82 8.26 21.81 18.54
N GLY A 83 9.44 21.74 17.91
CA GLY A 83 10.54 22.70 18.12
C GLY A 83 11.65 22.24 19.09
N ILE A 84 12.60 23.14 19.35
CA ILE A 84 13.87 22.87 20.07
C ILE A 84 13.63 22.16 21.42
N ALA A 85 12.67 22.67 22.21
CA ALA A 85 12.40 22.13 23.54
C ALA A 85 11.82 20.70 23.48
N ALA A 86 11.03 20.37 22.47
CA ALA A 86 10.47 19.04 22.28
C ALA A 86 11.56 18.03 21.91
N VAL A 87 12.47 18.39 21.01
CA VAL A 87 13.62 17.56 20.62
C VAL A 87 14.54 17.26 21.80
N VAL A 88 14.86 18.29 22.61
CA VAL A 88 15.68 18.11 23.82
C VAL A 88 14.99 17.22 24.85
N LYS A 89 13.67 17.40 25.06
CA LYS A 89 12.88 16.52 25.93
C LYS A 89 12.84 15.08 25.42
N GLY A 90 12.67 14.87 24.11
CA GLY A 90 12.68 13.56 23.47
C GLY A 90 14.03 12.85 23.67
N SER A 91 15.13 13.56 23.45
CA SER A 91 16.47 13.04 23.73
C SER A 91 16.65 12.68 25.21
N ALA A 92 16.27 13.56 26.14
CA ALA A 92 16.37 13.29 27.58
C ALA A 92 15.53 12.07 28.00
N PHE A 93 14.31 11.95 27.46
CA PHE A 93 13.45 10.80 27.69
C PHE A 93 14.06 9.51 27.13
N GLY A 94 14.67 9.55 25.94
CA GLY A 94 15.38 8.43 25.35
C GLY A 94 16.58 7.97 26.18
N LEU A 95 17.38 8.90 26.72
CA LEU A 95 18.52 8.57 27.60
C LEU A 95 18.08 7.89 28.90
N LEU A 96 16.87 8.20 29.39
CA LEU A 96 16.30 7.55 30.57
C LEU A 96 15.55 6.26 30.23
N SER A 97 15.33 6.00 28.95
CA SER A 97 14.53 4.89 28.48
C SER A 97 15.35 3.59 28.45
N PRO A 98 14.88 2.50 29.06
CA PRO A 98 15.58 1.23 29.04
C PRO A 98 15.23 0.38 27.80
N LEU A 99 14.94 1.03 26.68
CA LEU A 99 14.42 0.36 25.50
C LEU A 99 15.55 -0.05 24.56
N CYS A 100 15.53 -1.31 24.15
CA CYS A 100 16.33 -1.77 23.02
C CYS A 100 15.77 -1.23 21.69
N SER A 101 16.50 -1.42 20.59
CA SER A 101 16.05 -1.04 19.23
C SER A 101 14.64 -1.54 18.91
N CYS A 102 14.28 -2.76 19.34
CA CYS A 102 12.97 -3.37 19.10
C CYS A 102 11.84 -2.69 19.91
N GLY A 103 12.13 -2.21 21.13
CA GLY A 103 11.14 -1.56 22.00
C GLY A 103 11.02 -0.05 21.77
N ALA A 104 12.07 0.58 21.27
CA ALA A 104 12.09 2.02 21.02
C ALA A 104 11.20 2.44 19.84
N LEU A 105 11.11 1.61 18.79
CA LEU A 105 10.36 1.94 17.58
C LEU A 105 8.83 2.05 17.81
N PRO A 106 8.14 1.09 18.48
CA PRO A 106 6.72 1.23 18.79
C PRO A 106 6.41 2.47 19.63
N ILE A 107 7.27 2.81 20.60
CA ILE A 107 7.09 3.99 21.45
C ILE A 107 7.34 5.28 20.67
N ALA A 108 8.34 5.30 19.78
CA ALA A 108 8.56 6.44 18.89
C ALA A 108 7.36 6.67 17.96
N LEU A 109 6.77 5.61 17.41
CA LEU A 109 5.54 5.68 16.62
C LEU A 109 4.34 6.12 17.46
N GLY A 110 4.24 5.67 18.72
CA GLY A 110 3.25 6.15 19.69
C GLY A 110 3.38 7.65 19.93
N LEU A 111 4.60 8.15 20.17
CA LEU A 111 4.88 9.57 20.35
C LEU A 111 4.45 10.40 19.12
N VAL A 112 4.76 9.94 17.91
CA VAL A 112 4.31 10.60 16.67
C VAL A 112 2.78 10.58 16.55
N ASN A 113 2.14 9.44 16.83
CA ASN A 113 0.68 9.34 16.85
C ASN A 113 0.03 10.25 17.92
N ALA A 114 0.75 10.55 18.99
CA ALA A 114 0.34 11.46 20.05
C ALA A 114 0.75 12.92 19.81
N GLY A 115 1.20 13.28 18.60
CA GLY A 115 1.48 14.66 18.22
C GLY A 115 2.88 15.16 18.62
N ALA A 116 3.83 14.28 18.93
CA ALA A 116 5.24 14.66 18.95
C ALA A 116 5.77 14.78 17.52
N GLY A 117 6.48 15.87 17.21
CA GLY A 117 7.09 16.05 15.88
C GLY A 117 8.10 14.95 15.53
N THR A 118 8.29 14.69 14.24
CA THR A 118 9.21 13.63 13.75
C THR A 118 10.64 13.81 14.27
N ALA A 119 11.10 15.07 14.40
CA ALA A 119 12.39 15.42 14.99
C ALA A 119 12.54 14.94 16.45
N THR A 120 11.46 15.04 17.23
CA THR A 120 11.41 14.59 18.64
C THR A 120 11.49 13.06 18.71
N ALA A 121 10.77 12.36 17.83
CA ALA A 121 10.80 10.90 17.77
C ALA A 121 12.18 10.36 17.37
N VAL A 122 12.85 10.99 16.39
CA VAL A 122 14.21 10.64 15.98
C VAL A 122 15.20 10.87 17.12
N ALA A 123 15.14 12.03 17.79
CA ALA A 123 16.00 12.32 18.93
C ALA A 123 15.79 11.33 20.09
N PHE A 124 14.54 10.94 20.37
CA PHE A 124 14.22 9.90 21.34
C PHE A 124 14.84 8.55 20.96
N MET A 125 14.65 8.10 19.72
CA MET A 125 15.18 6.82 19.26
C MET A 125 16.71 6.79 19.37
N VAL A 126 17.40 7.79 18.81
CA VAL A 126 18.86 7.85 18.84
C VAL A 126 19.38 7.85 20.28
N ALA A 127 18.74 8.61 21.19
CA ALA A 127 19.11 8.63 22.60
C ALA A 127 18.89 7.27 23.30
N ALA A 128 17.74 6.62 23.05
CA ALA A 128 17.39 5.32 23.62
C ALA A 128 18.40 4.22 23.22
N GLN A 129 18.88 4.23 21.97
CA GLN A 129 19.91 3.27 21.54
C GLN A 129 21.33 3.64 22.01
N ALA A 130 21.63 4.91 22.23
CA ALA A 130 23.00 5.36 22.50
C ALA A 130 23.42 5.19 23.97
N ALA A 131 22.53 5.53 24.92
CA ALA A 131 22.88 5.55 26.34
C ALA A 131 21.66 5.37 27.26
N GLY A 132 20.88 4.31 27.03
CA GLY A 132 19.84 3.88 27.97
C GLY A 132 20.39 3.58 29.37
N ILE A 133 19.50 3.59 30.37
CA ILE A 133 19.86 3.48 31.79
C ILE A 133 20.61 2.17 32.14
N ASP A 134 20.27 1.09 31.44
CA ASP A 134 20.92 -0.22 31.52
C ASP A 134 22.38 -0.15 31.04
N SER A 135 22.61 0.47 29.88
CA SER A 135 23.95 0.68 29.33
C SER A 135 24.78 1.65 30.17
N LEU A 136 24.13 2.64 30.79
CA LEU A 136 24.78 3.59 31.69
C LEU A 136 25.28 2.90 32.96
N MET A 137 24.46 2.06 33.60
CA MET A 137 24.87 1.30 34.79
C MET A 137 26.04 0.36 34.49
N PHE A 138 26.00 -0.31 33.35
CA PHE A 138 27.11 -1.13 32.87
C PHE A 138 28.40 -0.30 32.69
N THR A 139 28.29 0.87 32.07
CA THR A 139 29.44 1.76 31.83
C THR A 139 30.04 2.28 33.14
N ILE A 140 29.22 2.60 34.14
CA ILE A 140 29.69 3.00 35.48
C ILE A 140 30.52 1.88 36.12
N GLY A 141 30.03 0.64 36.03
CA GLY A 141 30.68 -0.51 36.64
C GLY A 141 32.02 -0.86 36.01
N VAL A 142 32.11 -0.79 34.68
CA VAL A 142 33.30 -1.27 33.93
C VAL A 142 34.30 -0.14 33.66
N LEU A 143 33.83 1.04 33.25
CA LEU A 143 34.68 2.14 32.78
C LEU A 143 34.76 3.31 33.77
N GLY A 144 33.99 3.24 34.87
CA GLY A 144 33.95 4.25 35.90
C GLY A 144 33.02 5.42 35.58
N PHE A 145 32.66 6.16 36.62
CA PHE A 145 31.64 7.22 36.59
C PHE A 145 31.96 8.34 35.60
N ARG A 146 33.23 8.75 35.47
CA ARG A 146 33.64 9.85 34.58
C ARG A 146 33.38 9.50 33.11
N CYS A 147 33.69 8.27 32.70
CA CYS A 147 33.46 7.78 31.34
C CYS A 147 31.97 7.64 31.06
N ALA A 148 31.20 7.12 32.03
CA ALA A 148 29.75 7.00 31.92
C ALA A 148 29.08 8.37 31.71
N LEU A 149 29.51 9.38 32.48
CA LEU A 149 28.98 10.73 32.35
C LEU A 149 29.33 11.36 30.99
N ALA A 150 30.58 11.22 30.54
CA ALA A 150 31.02 11.71 29.24
C ALA A 150 30.21 11.07 28.09
N ARG A 151 29.98 9.75 28.16
CA ARG A 151 29.15 9.00 27.21
C ARG A 151 27.71 9.51 27.20
N LEU A 152 27.10 9.72 28.37
CA LEU A 152 25.73 10.22 28.50
C LEU A 152 25.56 11.58 27.82
N PHE A 153 26.48 12.52 28.07
CA PHE A 153 26.45 13.84 27.43
C PHE A 153 26.67 13.76 25.92
N ALA A 154 27.63 12.96 25.46
CA ALA A 154 27.88 12.78 24.03
C ALA A 154 26.65 12.17 23.33
N ALA A 155 26.02 11.15 23.93
CA ALA A 155 24.81 10.53 23.42
C ALA A 155 23.65 11.54 23.32
N GLY A 156 23.44 12.37 24.33
CA GLY A 156 22.43 13.43 24.31
C GLY A 156 22.67 14.46 23.22
N LEU A 157 23.92 14.90 23.03
CA LEU A 157 24.30 15.83 21.97
C LEU A 157 24.06 15.23 20.57
N VAL A 158 24.50 13.99 20.35
CA VAL A 158 24.30 13.29 19.06
C VAL A 158 22.82 13.10 18.77
N ALA A 159 22.04 12.66 19.76
CA ALA A 159 20.61 12.47 19.62
C ALA A 159 19.86 13.77 19.30
N THR A 160 20.21 14.85 20.00
CA THR A 160 19.63 16.18 19.75
C THR A 160 20.01 16.70 18.36
N ALA A 161 21.28 16.55 17.96
CA ALA A 161 21.75 16.93 16.64
C ALA A 161 21.07 16.13 15.52
N ALA A 162 20.88 14.82 15.73
CA ALA A 162 20.15 13.96 14.79
C ALA A 162 18.68 14.39 14.64
N GLY A 163 18.01 14.75 15.74
CA GLY A 163 16.66 15.33 15.67
C GLY A 163 16.60 16.64 14.89
N PHE A 164 17.58 17.53 15.05
CA PHE A 164 17.65 18.79 14.29
C PHE A 164 18.05 18.63 12.84
N ALA A 165 18.72 17.54 12.47
CA ALA A 165 19.06 17.23 11.09
C ALA A 165 17.84 16.76 10.28
N VAL A 166 16.70 16.45 10.93
CA VAL A 166 15.46 16.07 10.24
C VAL A 166 14.89 17.27 9.46
N PRO A 167 14.68 17.16 8.14
CA PRO A 167 14.07 18.22 7.36
C PRO A 167 12.69 18.61 7.91
N GLY A 168 12.45 19.90 8.13
CA GLY A 168 11.20 20.38 8.73
C GLY A 168 11.18 20.47 10.26
N ALA A 169 12.28 20.18 10.97
CA ALA A 169 12.34 20.17 12.44
C ALA A 169 11.91 21.48 13.16
N PHE A 170 11.78 22.60 12.44
CA PHE A 170 11.42 23.92 12.99
C PHE A 170 10.30 24.63 12.23
N THR A 171 9.64 24.00 11.26
CA THR A 171 8.43 24.58 10.68
C THR A 171 7.30 24.39 11.68
N ALA A 172 6.62 25.48 12.04
CA ALA A 172 5.48 25.51 12.96
C ALA A 172 4.23 24.84 12.35
N SER A 173 4.35 23.55 12.00
CA SER A 173 3.36 22.78 11.26
C SER A 173 3.07 21.40 11.84
N ASP A 174 3.31 21.20 13.14
CA ASP A 174 3.08 19.91 13.82
C ASP A 174 2.03 19.98 14.95
N ASP A 175 1.28 21.07 15.07
CA ASP A 175 -0.01 21.06 15.80
C ASP A 175 -1.12 20.37 14.97
N HIS A 176 -0.81 19.96 13.73
CA HIS A 176 -1.75 19.31 12.80
C HIS A 176 -1.79 17.78 12.89
N HIS A 177 -1.11 17.08 13.81
CA HIS A 177 -1.17 15.61 13.80
C HIS A 177 -2.25 14.96 14.67
N ILE A 178 -2.68 15.58 15.78
CA ILE A 178 -3.90 15.12 16.48
C ILE A 178 -5.15 15.76 15.87
N HIS A 179 -5.10 17.07 15.57
CA HIS A 179 -6.21 17.73 14.85
C HIS A 179 -6.34 17.24 13.40
N GLY A 180 -5.23 16.98 12.68
CA GLY A 180 -5.27 16.54 11.29
C GLY A 180 -5.61 15.06 11.09
N LYS A 181 -5.35 14.16 12.05
CA LYS A 181 -5.86 12.78 11.93
C LYS A 181 -7.39 12.74 12.02
N GLN A 182 -7.96 13.60 12.86
CA GLN A 182 -9.40 13.81 12.97
C GLN A 182 -9.96 14.58 11.75
N ASP A 183 -9.23 15.60 11.27
CA ASP A 183 -9.59 16.37 10.07
C ASP A 183 -9.56 15.53 8.79
N HIS A 184 -8.54 14.69 8.60
CA HIS A 184 -8.43 13.80 7.43
C HIS A 184 -9.45 12.66 7.47
N LEU A 185 -9.75 12.08 8.64
CA LEU A 185 -10.81 11.08 8.77
C LEU A 185 -12.19 11.70 8.57
N GLN A 186 -12.42 12.92 9.09
CA GLN A 186 -13.65 13.64 8.86
C GLN A 186 -13.82 14.04 7.39
N THR A 187 -12.77 14.54 6.76
CA THR A 187 -12.74 14.83 5.30
C THR A 187 -13.03 13.58 4.49
N LEU A 188 -12.44 12.43 4.87
CA LEU A 188 -12.72 11.15 4.22
C LEU A 188 -14.19 10.75 4.44
N ALA A 189 -14.70 10.85 5.66
CA ALA A 189 -16.08 10.54 6.00
C ALA A 189 -17.07 11.37 5.18
N GLU A 190 -16.83 12.67 5.05
CA GLU A 190 -17.62 13.58 4.19
C GLU A 190 -17.51 13.20 2.71
N ALA A 191 -16.32 12.79 2.25
CA ALA A 191 -16.10 12.39 0.87
C ALA A 191 -16.82 11.09 0.48
N VAL A 192 -16.92 10.13 1.41
CA VAL A 192 -17.51 8.79 1.17
C VAL A 192 -18.98 8.69 1.56
N ALA A 193 -19.53 9.72 2.19
CA ALA A 193 -20.94 9.81 2.54
C ALA A 193 -21.83 9.73 1.28
N PRO A 194 -23.11 9.32 1.41
CA PRO A 194 -24.02 9.20 0.27
C PRO A 194 -24.23 10.52 -0.48
N ASP A 195 -24.23 11.63 0.25
CA ASP A 195 -24.33 13.01 -0.22
C ASP A 195 -22.97 13.63 -0.60
N GLY A 196 -21.89 12.87 -0.47
CA GLY A 196 -20.54 13.29 -0.85
C GLY A 196 -20.37 13.53 -2.36
N PRO A 197 -19.17 13.86 -2.83
CA PRO A 197 -18.90 14.16 -4.25
C PRO A 197 -18.96 12.93 -5.17
N GLY A 198 -18.72 11.72 -4.67
CA GLY A 198 -18.67 10.47 -5.45
C GLY A 198 -17.27 10.17 -5.99
N PHE A 199 -16.55 11.19 -6.45
CA PHE A 199 -15.10 11.12 -6.63
C PHE A 199 -14.40 11.97 -5.58
N PHE A 200 -13.26 11.50 -5.10
CA PHE A 200 -12.36 12.27 -4.25
C PHE A 200 -10.90 12.02 -4.64
N TYR A 201 -9.99 12.80 -4.08
CA TYR A 201 -8.57 12.75 -4.44
C TYR A 201 -7.74 12.26 -3.26
N LEU A 202 -6.80 11.35 -3.55
CA LEU A 202 -5.76 10.97 -2.61
C LEU A 202 -4.42 11.52 -3.10
N LYS A 203 -3.78 12.33 -2.28
CA LYS A 203 -2.43 12.82 -2.55
C LYS A 203 -1.45 11.66 -2.53
N ILE A 204 -0.64 11.54 -3.58
CA ILE A 204 0.42 10.54 -3.64
C ILE A 204 1.50 10.92 -2.60
N PRO A 205 1.89 10.00 -1.71
CA PRO A 205 2.65 10.33 -0.50
C PRO A 205 4.09 10.79 -0.75
N SER A 206 4.70 10.42 -1.87
CA SER A 206 6.08 10.77 -2.20
C SER A 206 6.24 11.18 -3.66
N GLN A 207 7.21 12.05 -3.91
CA GLN A 207 7.52 12.48 -5.27
C GLN A 207 8.07 11.32 -6.13
N ASP A 208 8.78 10.38 -5.51
CA ASP A 208 9.28 9.17 -6.20
C ASP A 208 8.12 8.30 -6.70
N LEU A 209 7.02 8.19 -5.94
CA LEU A 209 5.84 7.44 -6.37
C LEU A 209 5.06 8.18 -7.45
N VAL A 210 5.04 9.52 -7.41
CA VAL A 210 4.51 10.32 -8.53
C VAL A 210 5.33 10.04 -9.79
N GLN A 211 6.66 10.04 -9.68
CA GLN A 211 7.53 9.75 -10.82
C GLN A 211 7.34 8.32 -11.34
N LEU A 212 7.20 7.33 -10.45
CA LEU A 212 6.89 5.95 -10.85
C LEU A 212 5.56 5.88 -11.63
N ALA A 213 4.52 6.57 -11.17
CA ALA A 213 3.23 6.61 -11.86
C ALA A 213 3.34 7.23 -13.25
N GLU A 214 4.07 8.35 -13.39
CA GLU A 214 4.33 8.98 -14.69
C GLU A 214 5.15 8.08 -15.62
N ASP A 215 6.19 7.43 -15.10
CA ASP A 215 7.03 6.51 -15.87
C ASP A 215 6.20 5.32 -16.39
N VAL A 216 5.39 4.69 -15.53
CA VAL A 216 4.51 3.57 -15.92
C VAL A 216 3.47 4.02 -16.94
N LEU A 217 2.87 5.21 -16.77
CA LEU A 217 1.94 5.78 -17.73
C LEU A 217 2.61 6.02 -19.09
N GLN A 218 3.84 6.51 -19.09
CA GLN A 218 4.64 6.70 -20.30
C GLN A 218 4.96 5.37 -20.98
N ARG A 219 5.31 4.32 -20.22
CA ARG A 219 5.49 2.97 -20.78
C ARG A 219 4.20 2.39 -21.33
N SER A 220 3.05 2.67 -20.71
CA SER A 220 1.75 2.29 -21.24
C SER A 220 1.49 2.92 -22.61
N ARG A 221 1.88 4.19 -22.84
CA ARG A 221 1.81 4.82 -24.17
C ARG A 221 2.68 4.09 -25.19
N GLU A 222 3.90 3.75 -24.80
CA GLU A 222 4.84 3.00 -25.65
C GLU A 222 4.30 1.60 -25.98
N PHE A 223 3.66 0.94 -25.02
CA PHE A 223 2.96 -0.32 -25.23
C PHE A 223 1.84 -0.18 -26.28
N PHE A 224 0.98 0.83 -26.15
CA PHE A 224 -0.13 1.02 -27.10
C PHE A 224 0.35 1.45 -28.49
N ALA A 225 1.56 1.98 -28.61
CA ALA A 225 2.21 2.27 -29.89
C ALA A 225 2.79 1.03 -30.58
N LEU A 226 2.84 -0.14 -29.92
CA LEU A 226 3.28 -1.40 -30.54
C LEU A 226 2.34 -1.82 -31.69
N PRO A 227 2.85 -2.60 -32.67
CA PRO A 227 2.03 -3.10 -33.76
C PRO A 227 0.81 -3.89 -33.25
N PRO A 228 -0.39 -3.71 -33.84
CA PRO A 228 -1.60 -4.40 -33.38
C PRO A 228 -1.47 -5.92 -33.31
N ALA A 229 -0.72 -6.53 -34.23
CA ALA A 229 -0.47 -7.97 -34.24
C ALA A 229 0.32 -8.43 -33.00
N GLU A 230 1.30 -7.64 -32.54
CA GLU A 230 2.11 -7.93 -31.35
C GLU A 230 1.28 -7.74 -30.08
N LYS A 231 0.48 -6.66 -30.01
CA LYS A 231 -0.46 -6.46 -28.89
C LYS A 231 -1.47 -7.61 -28.76
N GLN A 232 -1.99 -8.11 -29.89
CA GLN A 232 -2.92 -9.23 -29.90
C GLN A 232 -2.30 -10.54 -29.40
N MET A 233 -0.99 -10.73 -29.53
CA MET A 233 -0.30 -11.90 -28.95
C MET A 233 -0.30 -11.90 -27.42
N LEU A 234 -0.57 -10.75 -26.80
CA LEU A 234 -0.69 -10.57 -25.35
C LEU A 234 -2.15 -10.63 -24.87
N ASP A 235 -3.07 -11.05 -25.74
CA ASP A 235 -4.39 -11.49 -25.31
C ASP A 235 -4.24 -12.81 -24.51
N ASN A 236 -4.55 -12.77 -23.22
CA ASN A 236 -4.57 -13.97 -22.41
C ASN A 236 -6.00 -14.53 -22.33
N ALA A 237 -6.34 -15.29 -23.36
CA ALA A 237 -7.62 -15.96 -23.48
C ALA A 237 -7.90 -16.97 -22.36
N GLU A 238 -6.89 -17.47 -21.64
CA GLU A 238 -7.07 -18.38 -20.50
C GLU A 238 -7.37 -17.63 -19.19
N ALA A 239 -6.78 -16.44 -19.02
CA ALA A 239 -7.06 -15.53 -17.89
C ALA A 239 -8.41 -14.82 -18.00
N LEU A 240 -8.97 -14.74 -19.21
CA LEU A 240 -10.31 -14.24 -19.48
C LEU A 240 -11.42 -15.07 -18.82
N TRP A 241 -11.11 -16.19 -18.18
CA TRP A 241 -12.11 -17.06 -17.58
C TRP A 241 -11.71 -17.49 -16.18
N TYR A 242 -12.68 -17.43 -15.28
CA TYR A 242 -12.62 -18.23 -14.06
C TYR A 242 -13.02 -19.67 -14.38
N TRP A 243 -12.20 -20.62 -13.94
CA TRP A 243 -12.47 -22.04 -14.09
C TRP A 243 -13.22 -22.55 -12.87
N VAL A 244 -14.44 -23.01 -13.10
CA VAL A 244 -15.38 -23.37 -12.05
C VAL A 244 -15.68 -24.86 -12.13
N LYS A 245 -15.63 -25.58 -11.01
CA LYS A 245 -16.24 -26.92 -10.97
C LYS A 245 -17.72 -26.80 -10.62
N ASP A 246 -18.55 -27.32 -11.50
CA ASP A 246 -19.97 -27.51 -11.24
C ASP A 246 -20.15 -28.50 -10.09
N ALA A 247 -20.90 -28.08 -9.07
CA ALA A 247 -21.02 -28.82 -7.82
C ALA A 247 -21.80 -30.13 -7.95
N GLU A 248 -22.71 -30.23 -8.93
CA GLU A 248 -23.59 -31.39 -9.12
C GLU A 248 -23.01 -32.40 -10.12
N SER A 249 -22.40 -31.93 -11.21
CA SER A 249 -21.85 -32.76 -12.28
C SER A 249 -20.34 -33.02 -12.15
N GLY A 250 -19.63 -32.23 -11.34
CA GLY A 250 -18.18 -32.26 -11.23
C GLY A 250 -17.44 -31.79 -12.48
N ALA A 251 -18.16 -31.32 -13.51
CA ALA A 251 -17.59 -30.82 -14.75
C ALA A 251 -17.00 -29.42 -14.55
N THR A 252 -15.90 -29.13 -15.26
CA THR A 252 -15.30 -27.80 -15.26
C THR A 252 -16.02 -26.92 -16.29
N ALA A 253 -16.65 -25.84 -15.83
CA ALA A 253 -17.26 -24.79 -16.64
C ALA A 253 -16.41 -23.50 -16.55
N SER A 254 -16.34 -22.73 -17.64
CA SER A 254 -15.65 -21.43 -17.66
C SER A 254 -16.66 -20.29 -17.50
N ILE A 255 -16.34 -19.30 -16.65
CA ILE A 255 -17.12 -18.07 -16.48
C ILE A 255 -16.27 -16.89 -16.95
N PRO A 256 -16.76 -16.01 -17.84
CA PRO A 256 -15.99 -14.89 -18.33
C PRO A 256 -15.57 -13.94 -17.20
N SER A 257 -14.34 -13.43 -17.26
CA SER A 257 -13.71 -12.47 -16.38
C SER A 257 -13.09 -11.32 -17.18
N THR A 258 -12.87 -10.17 -16.56
CA THR A 258 -12.08 -9.05 -17.10
C THR A 258 -10.56 -9.27 -17.02
N GLY A 259 -10.13 -10.52 -16.75
CA GLY A 259 -8.77 -11.03 -16.55
C GLY A 259 -7.62 -10.40 -17.31
N SER A 260 -6.39 -10.78 -16.92
CA SER A 260 -5.18 -10.20 -17.49
C SER A 260 -5.11 -10.33 -19.02
N GLY A 261 -4.38 -9.41 -19.66
CA GLY A 261 -4.13 -9.40 -21.10
C GLY A 261 -4.75 -8.23 -21.87
N TYR A 262 -4.46 -8.22 -23.17
CA TYR A 262 -4.82 -7.15 -24.09
C TYR A 262 -6.23 -7.32 -24.65
N ARG A 263 -6.96 -6.20 -24.75
CA ARG A 263 -8.24 -6.07 -25.43
C ARG A 263 -8.12 -4.96 -26.46
N GLY A 264 -8.32 -5.30 -27.73
CA GLY A 264 -8.37 -4.32 -28.80
C GLY A 264 -9.58 -3.39 -28.68
N VAL A 265 -9.59 -2.35 -29.50
CA VAL A 265 -10.69 -1.37 -29.55
C VAL A 265 -12.03 -2.09 -29.77
N SER A 266 -12.98 -1.84 -28.88
CA SER A 266 -14.32 -2.44 -28.89
C SER A 266 -14.36 -3.97 -28.79
N GLN A 267 -13.25 -4.64 -28.46
CA GLN A 267 -13.17 -6.10 -28.32
C GLN A 267 -13.40 -6.58 -26.88
N ASP A 268 -13.51 -5.66 -25.93
CA ASP A 268 -13.90 -5.98 -24.56
C ASP A 268 -15.38 -6.39 -24.53
N ALA A 269 -15.67 -7.67 -24.26
CA ALA A 269 -17.04 -8.19 -24.23
C ALA A 269 -17.96 -7.45 -23.26
N ASN A 270 -17.38 -6.88 -22.19
CA ASN A 270 -18.11 -6.11 -21.18
C ASN A 270 -18.43 -4.68 -21.60
N PHE A 271 -17.70 -4.18 -22.59
CA PHE A 271 -17.69 -2.78 -23.04
C PHE A 271 -17.65 -2.76 -24.58
N SER A 272 -18.44 -3.64 -25.19
CA SER A 272 -18.48 -3.78 -26.64
C SER A 272 -18.94 -2.48 -27.27
N GLY A 273 -18.14 -1.98 -28.22
CA GLY A 273 -18.37 -0.70 -28.88
C GLY A 273 -17.60 0.49 -28.32
N ASP A 274 -17.08 0.42 -27.08
CA ASP A 274 -16.32 1.52 -26.50
C ASP A 274 -15.03 1.81 -27.27
N MET A 275 -14.69 3.09 -27.43
CA MET A 275 -13.54 3.57 -28.20
C MET A 275 -12.24 3.57 -27.38
N ARG A 276 -12.00 2.44 -26.69
CA ARG A 276 -10.79 2.20 -25.91
C ARG A 276 -10.15 0.86 -26.27
N GLU A 277 -8.83 0.81 -26.22
CA GLU A 277 -8.09 -0.43 -26.05
C GLU A 277 -7.54 -0.50 -24.62
N SER A 278 -7.38 -1.71 -24.08
CA SER A 278 -6.90 -1.91 -22.72
C SER A 278 -5.90 -3.04 -22.60
N PHE A 279 -5.02 -2.96 -21.62
CA PHE A 279 -4.12 -4.04 -21.22
C PHE A 279 -4.21 -4.22 -19.71
N ASN A 280 -4.76 -5.35 -19.27
CA ASN A 280 -5.06 -5.59 -17.87
C ASN A 280 -4.00 -6.49 -17.23
N LEU A 281 -3.63 -6.19 -16.00
CA LEU A 281 -2.68 -6.96 -15.21
C LEU A 281 -3.34 -7.38 -13.89
N GLY A 282 -3.34 -8.68 -13.61
CA GLY A 282 -3.62 -9.18 -12.26
C GLY A 282 -2.41 -8.99 -11.35
N ALA A 283 -2.53 -9.47 -10.11
CA ALA A 283 -1.44 -9.46 -9.15
C ALA A 283 -0.17 -10.15 -9.70
N PRO A 284 0.96 -9.45 -9.81
CA PRO A 284 2.21 -10.03 -10.28
C PRO A 284 2.72 -11.16 -9.36
N SER A 285 3.39 -12.16 -9.94
CA SER A 285 3.96 -13.29 -9.17
C SER A 285 4.98 -12.85 -8.13
N GLU A 286 5.65 -11.72 -8.34
CA GLU A 286 6.63 -11.17 -7.39
C GLU A 286 5.97 -10.61 -6.12
N ILE A 287 4.67 -10.31 -6.20
CA ILE A 287 3.86 -9.75 -5.10
C ILE A 287 3.01 -10.85 -4.46
N LEU A 288 2.68 -11.91 -5.21
CA LEU A 288 1.93 -13.05 -4.69
C LEU A 288 2.84 -13.99 -3.90
N GLU A 289 2.53 -14.18 -2.61
CA GLU A 289 3.14 -15.25 -1.78
C GLU A 289 2.63 -16.67 -2.14
N VAL A 290 1.88 -16.81 -3.25
CA VAL A 290 1.14 -18.02 -3.63
C VAL A 290 1.15 -18.21 -5.14
N SER A 291 0.97 -19.47 -5.60
CA SER A 291 0.93 -19.82 -7.04
C SER A 291 -0.15 -19.02 -7.80
N ILE A 292 0.23 -18.50 -8.97
CA ILE A 292 -0.64 -17.86 -9.97
C ILE A 292 -1.88 -18.72 -10.30
N GLU A 293 -1.76 -20.05 -10.24
CA GLU A 293 -2.85 -20.98 -10.50
C GLU A 293 -4.03 -20.81 -9.53
N THR A 294 -3.79 -20.20 -8.37
CA THR A 294 -4.79 -20.04 -7.31
C THR A 294 -5.45 -18.66 -7.25
N CYS A 295 -5.00 -17.68 -8.04
CA CYS A 295 -5.58 -16.31 -8.03
C CYS A 295 -6.78 -16.15 -8.97
N GLY A 296 -7.12 -17.20 -9.73
CA GLY A 296 -8.26 -17.19 -10.67
C GLY A 296 -8.08 -16.31 -11.91
N MET A 297 -6.98 -15.55 -12.03
CA MET A 297 -6.72 -14.57 -13.10
C MET A 297 -5.61 -14.99 -14.07
N GLY A 298 -5.06 -16.20 -13.93
CA GLY A 298 -3.94 -16.69 -14.73
C GLY A 298 -2.66 -15.84 -14.59
N GLY A 299 -1.62 -16.20 -15.34
CA GLY A 299 -0.37 -15.44 -15.37
C GLY A 299 -0.50 -14.18 -16.22
N ASN A 300 0.14 -13.09 -15.82
CA ASN A 300 0.17 -11.88 -16.62
C ASN A 300 0.94 -12.13 -17.93
N PRO A 301 0.36 -11.83 -19.11
CA PRO A 301 1.03 -11.98 -20.41
C PRO A 301 1.98 -10.79 -20.64
N TRP A 302 3.13 -10.80 -19.97
CA TRP A 302 4.12 -9.74 -20.11
C TRP A 302 4.71 -9.68 -21.53
N PRO A 303 4.91 -8.47 -22.10
CA PRO A 303 5.67 -8.32 -23.33
C PRO A 303 7.06 -8.95 -23.20
N ASP A 304 7.47 -9.72 -24.21
CA ASP A 304 8.80 -10.32 -24.30
C ASP A 304 9.32 -10.26 -25.75
N THR A 305 10.58 -10.63 -25.98
CA THR A 305 11.17 -10.57 -27.33
C THR A 305 10.54 -11.55 -28.33
N ARG A 306 9.73 -12.51 -27.87
CA ARG A 306 9.05 -13.50 -28.71
C ARG A 306 7.66 -13.03 -29.14
N THR A 307 6.94 -12.38 -28.23
CA THR A 307 5.56 -11.88 -28.40
C THR A 307 5.54 -10.47 -28.97
N THR A 308 6.51 -9.64 -28.57
CA THR A 308 6.67 -8.25 -29.01
C THR A 308 8.08 -8.03 -29.58
N PRO A 309 8.43 -8.61 -30.74
CA PRO A 309 9.77 -8.50 -31.33
C PRO A 309 10.17 -7.08 -31.71
N SER A 310 9.22 -6.15 -31.87
CA SER A 310 9.52 -4.74 -32.10
C SER A 310 10.00 -3.99 -30.85
N ALA A 311 9.68 -4.53 -29.66
CA ALA A 311 10.09 -3.96 -28.38
C ALA A 311 11.52 -4.38 -28.01
N ARG A 312 12.25 -3.47 -27.35
CA ARG A 312 13.59 -3.79 -26.82
C ARG A 312 13.45 -4.66 -25.57
N GLU A 313 14.32 -5.64 -25.40
CA GLU A 313 14.32 -6.52 -24.21
C GLU A 313 14.39 -5.73 -22.89
N SER A 314 15.26 -4.71 -22.82
CA SER A 314 15.36 -3.83 -21.66
C SER A 314 14.07 -3.04 -21.38
N TRP A 315 13.32 -2.70 -22.42
CA TRP A 315 12.01 -2.05 -22.25
C TRP A 315 10.99 -3.03 -21.68
N CYS A 316 10.93 -4.26 -22.19
CA CYS A 316 10.03 -5.30 -21.70
C CYS A 316 10.26 -5.57 -20.20
N GLU A 317 11.53 -5.71 -19.80
CA GLU A 317 11.91 -5.91 -18.40
C GLU A 317 11.53 -4.71 -17.54
N THR A 318 11.83 -3.48 -17.99
CA THR A 318 11.49 -2.25 -17.28
C THR A 318 9.97 -2.10 -17.13
N PHE A 319 9.21 -2.37 -18.19
CA PHE A 319 7.75 -2.30 -18.17
C PHE A 319 7.16 -3.27 -17.15
N ARG A 320 7.64 -4.52 -17.11
CA ARG A 320 7.24 -5.50 -16.10
C ARG A 320 7.56 -5.01 -14.69
N LEU A 321 8.81 -4.63 -14.43
CA LEU A 321 9.26 -4.27 -13.08
C LEU A 321 8.54 -3.03 -12.55
N GLN A 322 8.48 -1.94 -13.33
CA GLN A 322 7.82 -0.70 -12.91
C GLN A 322 6.31 -0.88 -12.74
N SER A 323 5.65 -1.62 -13.65
CA SER A 323 4.22 -1.92 -13.52
C SER A 323 3.92 -2.76 -12.28
N SER A 324 4.76 -3.77 -11.99
CA SER A 324 4.63 -4.57 -10.79
C SER A 324 4.87 -3.76 -9.52
N GLU A 325 5.88 -2.88 -9.51
CA GLU A 325 6.12 -1.99 -8.37
C GLU A 325 4.93 -1.05 -8.13
N TYR A 326 4.43 -0.42 -9.19
CA TYR A 326 3.27 0.47 -9.12
C TYR A 326 2.00 -0.26 -8.66
N PHE A 327 1.78 -1.48 -9.14
CA PHE A 327 0.70 -2.35 -8.65
C PHE A 327 0.81 -2.56 -7.12
N GLY A 328 2.01 -2.88 -6.64
CA GLY A 328 2.28 -3.06 -5.20
C GLY A 328 1.98 -1.82 -4.37
N GLN A 329 2.36 -0.63 -4.88
CA GLN A 329 2.09 0.66 -4.22
C GLN A 329 0.60 1.01 -4.19
N CYS A 330 -0.13 0.74 -5.28
CA CYS A 330 -1.59 0.90 -5.31
C CYS A 330 -2.25 -0.06 -4.32
N LEU A 331 -1.86 -1.33 -4.31
CA LEU A 331 -2.39 -2.34 -3.38
C LEU A 331 -2.15 -1.94 -1.92
N ALA A 332 -0.94 -1.47 -1.58
CA ALA A 332 -0.60 -0.99 -0.24
C ALA A 332 -1.45 0.23 0.15
N THR A 333 -1.65 1.17 -0.77
CA THR A 333 -2.50 2.36 -0.56
C THR A 333 -3.94 1.96 -0.31
N CYS A 334 -4.50 1.05 -1.13
CA CYS A 334 -5.86 0.56 -0.96
C CYS A 334 -6.06 -0.17 0.38
N ARG A 335 -5.07 -0.95 0.85
CA ARG A 335 -5.12 -1.58 2.19
C ARG A 335 -5.21 -0.54 3.31
N VAL A 336 -4.46 0.55 3.20
CA VAL A 336 -4.53 1.66 4.17
C VAL A 336 -5.87 2.39 4.09
N LEU A 337 -6.35 2.68 2.87
CA LEU A 337 -7.64 3.33 2.64
C LEU A 337 -8.78 2.49 3.22
N ARG A 338 -8.81 1.18 2.94
CA ARG A 338 -9.79 0.24 3.49
C ARG A 338 -9.85 0.30 5.01
N LYS A 339 -8.69 0.23 5.69
CA LYS A 339 -8.62 0.35 7.16
C LYS A 339 -9.16 1.69 7.67
N LYS A 340 -9.03 2.78 6.91
CA LYS A 340 -9.64 4.07 7.24
C LYS A 340 -11.15 4.10 6.98
N LEU A 341 -11.62 3.46 5.93
CA LEU A 341 -13.05 3.35 5.63
C LEU A 341 -13.79 2.55 6.72
N GLU A 342 -13.14 1.53 7.28
CA GLU A 342 -13.66 0.72 8.39
C GLU A 342 -13.76 1.47 9.73
N ASP A 343 -13.15 2.66 9.82
CA ASP A 343 -13.28 3.49 11.00
C ASP A 343 -14.76 3.87 11.22
N PRO A 344 -15.30 3.78 12.45
CA PRO A 344 -16.69 4.14 12.76
C PRO A 344 -17.08 5.59 12.41
N SER A 345 -16.10 6.49 12.30
CA SER A 345 -16.32 7.86 11.83
C SER A 345 -16.57 7.94 10.31
N CYS A 346 -16.09 6.96 9.53
CA CYS A 346 -16.21 6.88 8.08
C CYS A 346 -17.40 6.00 7.66
N LEU A 347 -17.17 4.73 7.31
CA LEU A 347 -18.22 3.77 6.94
C LEU A 347 -18.48 2.74 8.03
N GLY A 348 -17.57 2.55 8.97
CA GLY A 348 -17.65 1.47 9.96
C GLY A 348 -17.36 0.08 9.38
N PRO A 349 -17.47 -0.98 10.19
CA PRO A 349 -17.10 -2.34 9.80
C PRO A 349 -18.12 -2.95 8.82
N PHE A 350 -17.90 -2.77 7.52
CA PHE A 350 -18.83 -3.20 6.45
C PHE A 350 -18.77 -4.71 6.13
N LEU A 351 -17.75 -5.45 6.60
CA LEU A 351 -17.72 -6.92 6.51
C LEU A 351 -18.32 -7.55 7.79
N ARG A 352 -19.15 -8.59 7.62
CA ARG A 352 -19.87 -9.27 8.73
C ARG A 352 -18.93 -9.90 9.76
N ASP A 353 -19.39 -9.94 11.02
CA ASP A 353 -18.73 -10.61 12.14
C ASP A 353 -18.33 -12.05 11.77
N GLY A 354 -17.02 -12.30 11.58
CA GLY A 354 -16.45 -13.62 11.33
C GLY A 354 -15.50 -13.69 10.13
N VAL A 355 -15.61 -12.79 9.15
CA VAL A 355 -14.58 -12.65 8.11
C VAL A 355 -13.60 -11.58 8.59
N ALA A 356 -12.38 -11.98 8.94
CA ALA A 356 -11.34 -11.00 9.23
C ALA A 356 -11.13 -10.14 7.97
N SER A 357 -11.34 -8.83 8.07
CA SER A 357 -11.21 -7.92 6.93
C SER A 357 -9.85 -8.07 6.24
N ASP A 358 -8.77 -8.24 7.00
CA ASP A 358 -7.45 -8.54 6.44
C ASP A 358 -7.48 -9.81 5.57
N ALA A 359 -8.07 -10.91 6.06
CA ALA A 359 -8.20 -12.17 5.32
C ALA A 359 -9.06 -12.06 4.06
N ALA A 360 -10.06 -11.17 4.02
CA ALA A 360 -10.91 -10.95 2.83
C ALA A 360 -10.16 -10.34 1.63
N PHE A 361 -9.03 -9.68 1.87
CA PHE A 361 -8.24 -9.01 0.83
C PHE A 361 -6.79 -9.53 0.76
N GLU A 362 -6.46 -10.55 1.56
CA GLU A 362 -5.29 -11.39 1.29
C GLU A 362 -5.49 -12.06 -0.06
N ARG A 363 -4.47 -12.06 -0.94
CA ARG A 363 -4.59 -12.64 -2.29
C ARG A 363 -5.75 -12.07 -3.11
N SER A 364 -6.01 -10.77 -2.92
CA SER A 364 -6.98 -9.99 -3.68
C SER A 364 -6.88 -10.25 -5.19
N THR A 365 -8.03 -10.29 -5.86
CA THR A 365 -8.13 -10.35 -7.33
C THR A 365 -8.03 -8.96 -7.97
N SER A 366 -7.33 -8.03 -7.31
CA SER A 366 -7.13 -6.67 -7.82
C SER A 366 -6.52 -6.67 -9.21
N LEU A 367 -6.89 -5.66 -9.99
CA LEU A 367 -6.51 -5.53 -11.38
C LEU A 367 -5.96 -4.12 -11.64
N LEU A 368 -4.79 -4.04 -12.27
CA LEU A 368 -4.28 -2.80 -12.85
C LEU A 368 -4.61 -2.80 -14.35
N GLY A 369 -5.49 -1.91 -14.78
CA GLY A 369 -5.78 -1.70 -16.19
C GLY A 369 -4.94 -0.56 -16.74
N PHE A 370 -4.31 -0.77 -17.89
CA PHE A 370 -3.86 0.31 -18.77
C PHE A 370 -4.96 0.58 -19.78
N THR A 371 -5.29 1.85 -20.03
CA THR A 371 -6.33 2.21 -20.99
C THR A 371 -5.86 3.33 -21.90
N HIS A 372 -6.07 3.14 -23.19
CA HIS A 372 -5.84 4.12 -24.23
C HIS A 372 -7.16 4.43 -24.94
N TYR A 373 -7.55 5.70 -24.94
CA TYR A 373 -8.76 6.19 -25.58
C TYR A 373 -8.36 6.88 -26.88
N ASN A 374 -8.74 6.29 -27.99
CA ASN A 374 -8.42 6.84 -29.31
C ASN A 374 -9.47 7.87 -29.71
N TYR A 375 -9.22 9.13 -29.40
CA TYR A 375 -10.16 10.21 -29.73
C TYR A 375 -10.13 10.59 -31.21
N SER A 376 -9.03 10.31 -31.92
CA SER A 376 -8.93 10.58 -33.35
C SER A 376 -9.87 9.73 -34.21
N GLN A 377 -10.24 8.54 -33.74
CA GLN A 377 -11.17 7.63 -34.42
C GLN A 377 -12.65 7.88 -34.06
N PHE A 378 -12.92 8.88 -33.21
CA PHE A 378 -14.25 9.20 -32.74
C PHE A 378 -15.15 9.78 -33.85
N ARG A 379 -16.43 9.40 -33.84
CA ARG A 379 -17.49 10.07 -34.60
C ARG A 379 -18.62 10.43 -33.64
N PRO A 380 -18.90 11.72 -33.39
CA PRO A 380 -19.99 12.11 -32.49
C PRO A 380 -21.31 11.53 -33.00
N ALA A 381 -22.08 10.89 -32.13
CA ALA A 381 -23.49 10.67 -32.37
C ALA A 381 -24.21 12.01 -32.21
N GLU A 382 -24.70 12.61 -33.30
CA GLU A 382 -25.58 13.77 -33.22
C GLU A 382 -26.94 13.32 -32.65
N GLY A 383 -27.17 13.64 -31.37
CA GLY A 383 -28.40 13.26 -30.67
C GLY A 383 -28.46 11.77 -30.33
N TYR A 384 -29.04 11.44 -29.17
CA TYR A 384 -29.21 10.07 -28.65
C TYR A 384 -30.17 9.18 -29.47
N SER A 385 -30.30 9.41 -30.78
CA SER A 385 -31.27 8.75 -31.67
C SER A 385 -30.63 8.02 -32.86
N GLY A 386 -29.38 7.58 -32.73
CA GLY A 386 -28.69 6.77 -33.75
C GLY A 386 -28.99 5.28 -33.68
N SER A 387 -28.67 4.54 -34.74
CA SER A 387 -28.66 3.06 -34.75
C SER A 387 -27.72 2.49 -33.67
N GLU A 388 -27.89 1.21 -33.30
CA GLU A 388 -27.06 0.51 -32.28
C GLU A 388 -25.54 0.71 -32.49
N GLU A 389 -25.09 0.71 -33.74
CA GLU A 389 -23.68 0.94 -34.12
C GLU A 389 -23.20 2.39 -33.88
N THR A 390 -24.11 3.37 -33.95
CA THR A 390 -23.81 4.80 -33.70
C THR A 390 -23.77 5.09 -32.20
N GLN A 391 -24.58 4.40 -31.40
CA GLN A 391 -24.55 4.47 -29.94
C GLN A 391 -23.26 3.88 -29.36
N GLN A 392 -22.74 2.82 -29.99
CA GLN A 392 -21.49 2.17 -29.61
C GLN A 392 -20.28 3.11 -29.72
N ARG A 393 -20.16 3.87 -30.81
CA ARG A 393 -18.98 4.73 -31.07
C ARG A 393 -19.02 6.10 -30.37
N ALA A 394 -20.00 6.35 -29.49
CA ALA A 394 -20.23 7.65 -28.85
C ALA A 394 -19.42 7.88 -27.55
N PHE A 395 -18.77 6.84 -27.01
CA PHE A 395 -18.06 6.91 -25.74
C PHE A 395 -16.63 6.37 -25.84
N GLY A 396 -15.73 7.00 -25.10
CA GLY A 396 -14.46 6.38 -24.74
C GLY A 396 -14.70 5.19 -23.82
N ILE A 397 -15.54 5.38 -22.79
CA ILE A 397 -16.19 4.32 -22.01
C ILE A 397 -17.62 4.77 -21.68
N ARG A 398 -18.60 3.91 -21.93
CA ARG A 398 -20.01 4.18 -21.61
C ARG A 398 -20.28 4.37 -20.11
N PRO A 399 -21.41 4.96 -19.71
CA PRO A 399 -21.87 4.98 -18.31
C PRO A 399 -21.79 3.60 -17.65
N HIS A 400 -21.06 3.52 -16.54
CA HIS A 400 -20.93 2.31 -15.72
C HIS A 400 -20.51 2.68 -14.29
N GLN A 401 -20.56 1.66 -13.42
CA GLN A 401 -19.98 1.70 -12.08
C GLN A 401 -18.89 0.63 -12.02
N ASP A 402 -17.86 0.86 -11.21
CA ASP A 402 -16.83 -0.14 -10.96
C ASP A 402 -17.32 -1.19 -9.97
N ASP A 403 -16.87 -2.42 -10.17
CA ASP A 403 -17.04 -3.51 -9.20
C ASP A 403 -16.04 -3.33 -8.02
N GLY A 404 -16.12 -4.20 -7.02
CA GLY A 404 -15.16 -4.21 -5.92
C GLY A 404 -15.32 -3.11 -4.88
N LEU A 405 -14.24 -2.85 -4.14
CA LEU A 405 -14.25 -1.92 -3.01
C LEU A 405 -14.06 -0.46 -3.46
N CYS A 406 -13.01 -0.20 -4.22
CA CYS A 406 -12.70 1.12 -4.77
C CYS A 406 -11.74 1.02 -5.97
N THR A 407 -11.66 2.11 -6.73
CA THR A 407 -10.72 2.27 -7.83
C THR A 407 -9.77 3.42 -7.54
N LEU A 408 -8.46 3.21 -7.71
CA LEU A 408 -7.48 4.30 -7.78
C LEU A 408 -7.15 4.57 -9.25
N LEU A 409 -7.49 5.74 -9.74
CA LEU A 409 -7.26 6.14 -11.12
C LEU A 409 -6.12 7.16 -11.20
N TYR A 410 -5.10 6.83 -11.98
CA TYR A 410 -4.07 7.78 -12.44
C TYR A 410 -4.27 8.08 -13.93
N THR A 411 -4.02 9.30 -14.37
CA THR A 411 -4.28 9.73 -15.76
C THR A 411 -3.32 10.83 -16.19
N ASP A 412 -3.16 11.01 -17.49
CA ASP A 412 -2.31 12.04 -18.10
C ASP A 412 -2.88 13.46 -18.04
N GLY A 413 -4.04 13.61 -17.41
CA GLY A 413 -4.73 14.89 -17.25
C GLY A 413 -5.52 15.33 -18.47
N GLN A 414 -5.59 14.52 -19.54
CA GLN A 414 -6.58 14.75 -20.58
C GLN A 414 -7.98 14.56 -19.99
N GLY A 415 -8.85 15.53 -20.25
CA GLY A 415 -10.23 15.50 -19.77
C GLY A 415 -11.07 14.41 -20.43
N GLY A 416 -12.35 14.36 -20.09
CA GLY A 416 -13.32 13.43 -20.67
C GLY A 416 -13.93 12.48 -19.65
N LEU A 417 -13.28 12.27 -18.50
CA LEU A 417 -13.89 11.59 -17.37
C LEU A 417 -15.01 12.47 -16.78
N GLU A 418 -16.21 11.92 -16.71
CA GLU A 418 -17.39 12.56 -16.14
C GLU A 418 -18.07 11.62 -15.14
N PHE A 419 -18.68 12.19 -14.12
CA PHE A 419 -19.49 11.46 -13.15
C PHE A 419 -20.93 11.99 -13.14
N ALA A 420 -21.87 11.10 -12.81
CA ALA A 420 -23.25 11.49 -12.59
C ALA A 420 -23.34 12.24 -11.26
N LYS A 421 -23.80 13.49 -11.30
CA LYS A 421 -24.06 14.29 -10.09
C LYS A 421 -25.45 14.04 -9.53
N GLY A 422 -26.42 13.80 -10.41
CA GLY A 422 -27.81 13.56 -10.06
C GLY A 422 -28.74 13.72 -11.26
N LEU A 423 -30.04 13.80 -11.00
CA LEU A 423 -31.09 13.95 -12.02
C LEU A 423 -31.60 15.40 -12.15
N ARG A 424 -32.00 15.80 -13.35
CA ARG A 424 -32.66 17.10 -13.59
C ARG A 424 -34.03 17.16 -12.88
N SER A 425 -34.31 18.29 -12.22
CA SER A 425 -35.61 18.56 -11.57
C SER A 425 -36.79 18.38 -12.54
N GLY A 426 -37.77 17.54 -12.18
CA GLY A 426 -38.99 17.30 -12.96
C GLY A 426 -39.16 15.88 -13.53
N THR A 427 -38.16 15.00 -13.39
CA THR A 427 -38.33 13.55 -13.59
C THR A 427 -39.04 12.96 -12.36
N SER A 428 -39.99 12.03 -12.55
CA SER A 428 -41.01 11.65 -11.54
C SER A 428 -40.47 11.42 -10.12
N GLU A 429 -41.31 11.73 -9.11
CA GLU A 429 -41.09 11.59 -7.65
C GLU A 429 -40.61 10.20 -7.18
N ALA A 430 -40.49 9.20 -8.06
CA ALA A 430 -40.06 7.84 -7.75
C ALA A 430 -38.55 7.59 -7.93
N ALA A 431 -37.79 8.49 -8.57
CA ALA A 431 -36.35 8.34 -8.75
C ALA A 431 -35.59 9.17 -7.70
N SER A 432 -35.25 8.56 -6.56
CA SER A 432 -34.26 9.16 -5.66
C SER A 432 -32.88 9.17 -6.34
N ASP A 433 -32.04 10.19 -6.09
CA ASP A 433 -30.65 10.22 -6.60
C ASP A 433 -29.90 8.90 -6.31
N MET A 434 -30.22 8.25 -5.19
CA MET A 434 -29.68 6.93 -4.80
C MET A 434 -29.99 5.80 -5.78
N SER A 435 -31.04 5.89 -6.61
CA SER A 435 -31.41 4.88 -7.62
C SER A 435 -30.43 4.81 -8.80
N LEU A 436 -29.69 5.90 -9.08
CA LEU A 436 -28.59 5.90 -10.05
C LEU A 436 -27.35 5.15 -9.52
N TYR A 437 -27.24 5.03 -8.20
CA TYR A 437 -26.06 4.48 -7.53
C TYR A 437 -26.33 3.11 -6.91
N SER A 438 -27.60 2.71 -6.76
CA SER A 438 -27.98 1.41 -6.22
C SER A 438 -27.94 0.37 -7.30
N GLY A 439 -27.07 -0.62 -7.12
CA GLY A 439 -26.84 -1.64 -8.11
C GLY A 439 -28.12 -2.22 -8.71
N THR A 440 -29.02 -2.79 -7.92
CA THR A 440 -30.23 -3.44 -8.45
C THR A 440 -31.22 -2.53 -9.20
N HIS A 441 -31.04 -1.20 -9.20
CA HIS A 441 -31.98 -0.22 -9.80
C HIS A 441 -31.33 0.83 -10.70
N CYS A 442 -30.03 0.74 -11.05
CA CYS A 442 -29.50 1.60 -12.12
C CYS A 442 -30.18 1.15 -13.42
N ARG A 443 -31.32 1.76 -13.72
CA ARG A 443 -32.11 1.35 -14.87
C ARG A 443 -31.29 1.69 -16.11
N ALA A 444 -31.01 0.67 -16.92
CA ALA A 444 -30.23 0.82 -18.14
C ALA A 444 -30.81 1.86 -19.10
N ASP A 445 -32.09 2.23 -18.97
CA ASP A 445 -32.75 3.31 -19.72
C ASP A 445 -32.36 4.72 -19.24
N LEU A 446 -32.07 4.90 -17.95
CA LEU A 446 -31.78 6.20 -17.32
C LEU A 446 -30.31 6.61 -17.45
N GLN A 447 -29.35 5.68 -17.40
CA GLN A 447 -27.91 6.02 -17.49
C GLN A 447 -27.51 6.63 -18.84
N PHE A 448 -28.30 6.37 -19.88
CA PHE A 448 -28.16 6.94 -21.23
C PHE A 448 -29.16 8.08 -21.49
N SER A 449 -29.94 8.49 -20.49
CA SER A 449 -30.92 9.56 -20.62
C SER A 449 -30.30 10.94 -20.47
N ASP A 450 -30.81 11.92 -21.22
CA ASP A 450 -30.51 13.35 -21.03
C ASP A 450 -30.96 13.89 -19.66
N ALA A 451 -31.69 13.09 -18.88
CA ALA A 451 -32.09 13.39 -17.51
C ALA A 451 -30.91 13.41 -16.53
N VAL A 452 -29.81 12.70 -16.81
CA VAL A 452 -28.63 12.65 -15.94
C VAL A 452 -27.78 13.90 -16.13
N ILE A 453 -27.41 14.54 -15.03
CA ILE A 453 -26.48 15.66 -15.00
C ILE A 453 -25.07 15.08 -14.85
N TRP A 454 -24.26 15.22 -15.88
CA TRP A 454 -22.86 14.81 -15.90
C TRP A 454 -21.95 15.99 -15.57
N GLU A 455 -21.02 15.81 -14.64
CA GLU A 455 -19.97 16.80 -14.34
C GLU A 455 -18.58 16.24 -14.64
N PRO A 456 -17.68 17.07 -15.19
CA PRO A 456 -16.30 16.66 -15.46
C PRO A 456 -15.54 16.45 -14.16
N VAL A 457 -14.71 15.41 -14.12
CA VAL A 457 -13.75 15.19 -13.02
C VAL A 457 -12.46 15.94 -13.36
N PRO A 458 -12.08 16.98 -12.58
CA PRO A 458 -10.88 17.75 -12.88
C PRO A 458 -9.61 16.91 -12.67
N PHE A 459 -8.58 17.18 -13.47
CA PHE A 459 -7.26 16.61 -13.23
C PHE A 459 -6.54 17.38 -12.13
N LEU A 460 -5.94 16.64 -11.19
CA LEU A 460 -5.11 17.19 -10.14
C LEU A 460 -3.74 16.47 -10.14
N PRO A 461 -2.65 17.14 -10.55
CA PRO A 461 -1.32 16.54 -10.59
C PRO A 461 -0.88 15.96 -9.25
N GLY A 462 -0.22 14.80 -9.26
CA GLY A 462 0.29 14.14 -8.06
C GLY A 462 -0.78 13.54 -7.14
N HIS A 463 -1.99 13.31 -7.66
CA HIS A 463 -3.09 12.69 -6.92
C HIS A 463 -3.67 11.52 -7.70
N TRP A 464 -4.17 10.51 -6.97
CA TRP A 464 -5.10 9.53 -7.51
C TRP A 464 -6.53 10.07 -7.41
N ILE A 465 -7.29 9.87 -8.48
CA ILE A 465 -8.74 10.03 -8.48
C ILE A 465 -9.34 8.74 -7.91
N VAL A 466 -10.26 8.84 -6.95
CA VAL A 466 -10.81 7.67 -6.25
C VAL A 466 -12.33 7.67 -6.30
N ASN A 467 -12.91 6.53 -6.68
CA ASN A 467 -14.32 6.22 -6.53
C ASN A 467 -14.50 4.91 -5.75
N LEU A 468 -15.66 4.79 -5.11
CA LEU A 468 -16.08 3.56 -4.44
C LEU A 468 -16.78 2.64 -5.43
N GLY A 469 -16.58 1.34 -5.25
CA GLY A 469 -17.16 0.28 -6.08
C GLY A 469 -18.50 -0.22 -5.56
N THR A 470 -19.18 -1.01 -6.39
CA THR A 470 -20.51 -1.53 -6.07
C THR A 470 -20.52 -2.54 -4.92
N ASP A 471 -19.42 -3.24 -4.64
CA ASP A 471 -19.37 -4.21 -3.53
C ASP A 471 -19.37 -3.49 -2.19
N LEU A 472 -18.53 -2.46 -2.05
CA LEU A 472 -18.52 -1.63 -0.84
C LEU A 472 -19.88 -0.97 -0.60
N PHE A 473 -20.52 -0.47 -1.65
CA PHE A 473 -21.88 0.07 -1.55
C PHE A 473 -22.86 -0.96 -0.94
N ARG A 474 -22.84 -2.21 -1.43
CA ARG A 474 -23.74 -3.26 -0.92
C ARG A 474 -23.44 -3.60 0.54
N TRP A 475 -22.16 -3.79 0.87
CA TRP A 475 -21.71 -4.12 2.22
C TRP A 475 -22.05 -3.02 3.23
N ALA A 476 -21.91 -1.75 2.83
CA ALA A 476 -22.27 -0.60 3.65
C ALA A 476 -23.80 -0.39 3.78
N ALA A 477 -24.57 -0.62 2.71
CA ALA A 477 -26.00 -0.31 2.66
C ALA A 477 -26.90 -1.33 3.40
N GLN A 478 -26.52 -2.61 3.46
CA GLN A 478 -27.38 -3.69 4.01
C GLN A 478 -27.00 -4.15 5.43
N SER A 479 -26.10 -3.42 6.10
CA SER A 479 -25.80 -3.58 7.53
C SER A 479 -26.99 -3.15 8.44
N SER A 480 -27.99 -2.49 7.85
CA SER A 480 -29.20 -1.98 8.51
C SER A 480 -30.11 -3.06 9.13
N SER A 481 -29.88 -4.36 8.92
CA SER A 481 -30.72 -5.42 9.50
C SER A 481 -30.25 -5.95 10.86
N GLN A 482 -29.06 -5.60 11.37
CA GLN A 482 -28.70 -5.96 12.76
C GLN A 482 -27.51 -5.21 13.40
N SER A 483 -26.77 -4.34 12.68
CA SER A 483 -25.66 -3.57 13.27
C SER A 483 -25.78 -2.09 12.96
N SER A 484 -26.08 -1.27 13.97
CA SER A 484 -26.13 0.19 13.89
C SER A 484 -24.77 0.85 13.68
N LEU A 485 -23.76 0.11 13.20
CA LEU A 485 -22.35 0.53 13.16
C LEU A 485 -21.85 0.94 11.77
N CYS A 486 -22.58 0.65 10.69
CA CYS A 486 -22.16 1.02 9.33
C CYS A 486 -22.94 2.22 8.77
N ARG A 487 -22.25 3.08 8.04
CA ARG A 487 -22.83 4.23 7.32
C ARG A 487 -22.92 3.90 5.83
N PRO A 488 -24.02 4.26 5.15
CA PRO A 488 -24.16 4.04 3.71
C PRO A 488 -23.14 4.89 2.93
N CYS A 489 -22.78 4.45 1.73
CA CYS A 489 -21.96 5.19 0.78
C CYS A 489 -22.63 5.17 -0.61
N LYS A 490 -21.93 5.64 -1.65
CA LYS A 490 -22.38 5.53 -3.04
C LYS A 490 -21.30 4.93 -3.94
N ALA A 491 -21.70 4.05 -4.85
CA ALA A 491 -20.87 3.61 -5.96
C ALA A 491 -21.05 4.59 -7.13
N THR A 492 -19.96 5.19 -7.62
CA THR A 492 -20.06 6.36 -8.50
C THR A 492 -20.32 5.95 -9.95
N LEU A 493 -21.48 6.34 -10.49
CA LEU A 493 -21.79 6.20 -11.90
C LEU A 493 -20.95 7.20 -12.70
N HIS A 494 -20.17 6.71 -13.66
CA HIS A 494 -19.21 7.51 -14.40
C HIS A 494 -19.04 7.04 -15.84
N ARG A 495 -18.48 7.91 -16.69
CA ARG A 495 -18.24 7.65 -18.11
C ARG A 495 -17.00 8.38 -18.59
N VAL A 496 -16.47 7.98 -19.76
CA VAL A 496 -15.45 8.74 -20.47
C VAL A 496 -15.99 9.16 -21.83
N VAL A 497 -16.12 10.46 -22.02
CA VAL A 497 -16.49 11.07 -23.30
C VAL A 497 -15.26 11.68 -23.97
N PRO A 498 -15.19 11.67 -25.30
CA PRO A 498 -14.11 12.35 -26.02
C PRO A 498 -14.29 13.85 -25.99
N ILE A 499 -13.17 14.56 -25.92
CA ILE A 499 -13.15 16.01 -26.03
C ILE A 499 -12.77 16.37 -27.47
N THR A 500 -13.57 17.22 -28.10
CA THR A 500 -13.30 17.65 -29.48
C THR A 500 -11.99 18.42 -29.57
N GLY A 501 -11.09 18.01 -30.47
CA GLY A 501 -9.83 18.71 -30.73
C GLY A 501 -8.67 18.37 -29.79
N THR A 502 -8.80 17.37 -28.92
CA THR A 502 -7.72 16.90 -28.06
C THR A 502 -6.99 15.69 -28.64
N THR A 503 -5.79 15.42 -28.14
CA THR A 503 -5.04 14.18 -28.40
C THR A 503 -5.67 12.99 -27.68
N ASP A 504 -5.19 11.78 -27.98
CA ASP A 504 -5.57 10.57 -27.26
C ASP A 504 -5.33 10.72 -25.74
N ARG A 505 -6.16 10.02 -24.96
CA ARG A 505 -6.12 10.00 -23.50
C ARG A 505 -5.54 8.69 -22.98
N TYR A 506 -4.78 8.74 -21.90
CA TYR A 506 -4.27 7.56 -21.21
C TYR A 506 -4.64 7.56 -19.73
N SER A 507 -4.99 6.38 -19.22
CA SER A 507 -5.27 6.21 -17.79
C SER A 507 -4.90 4.83 -17.27
N MET A 508 -4.69 4.75 -15.97
CA MET A 508 -4.32 3.54 -15.24
C MET A 508 -5.25 3.32 -14.05
N PRO A 509 -6.48 2.79 -14.25
CA PRO A 509 -7.33 2.36 -13.15
C PRO A 509 -6.73 1.14 -12.44
N PHE A 510 -6.62 1.21 -11.12
CA PHE A 510 -6.34 0.09 -10.23
C PHE A 510 -7.61 -0.26 -9.46
N PHE A 511 -8.21 -1.39 -9.79
CA PHE A 511 -9.43 -1.91 -9.17
C PHE A 511 -9.06 -2.74 -7.94
N TYR A 512 -9.51 -2.31 -6.76
CA TYR A 512 -9.25 -3.00 -5.51
C TYR A 512 -10.40 -3.94 -5.15
N GLU A 513 -10.16 -5.23 -5.38
CA GLU A 513 -11.14 -6.30 -5.24
C GLU A 513 -10.88 -7.15 -3.98
N PRO A 514 -11.88 -7.80 -3.38
CA PRO A 514 -11.66 -8.87 -2.41
C PRO A 514 -10.95 -10.07 -3.06
N ASN A 515 -10.65 -11.11 -2.27
CA ASN A 515 -10.30 -12.41 -2.81
C ASN A 515 -11.55 -13.25 -3.12
N LEU A 516 -11.36 -14.33 -3.89
CA LEU A 516 -12.43 -15.27 -4.23
C LEU A 516 -12.89 -16.15 -3.05
N ASP A 517 -12.21 -16.11 -1.90
CA ASP A 517 -12.61 -16.85 -0.70
C ASP A 517 -13.71 -16.08 0.08
N VAL A 518 -13.88 -14.78 -0.19
CA VAL A 518 -14.94 -13.96 0.41
C VAL A 518 -16.29 -14.43 -0.12
N ARG A 519 -17.12 -14.93 0.79
CA ARG A 519 -18.54 -15.13 0.49
C ARG A 519 -19.24 -13.77 0.55
N ASP A 520 -19.57 -13.19 -0.60
CA ASP A 520 -20.48 -12.04 -0.61
C ASP A 520 -21.81 -12.49 0.01
N PRO A 521 -22.24 -11.92 1.15
CA PRO A 521 -23.51 -12.28 1.76
C PRO A 521 -24.72 -11.79 0.95
N TYR A 522 -24.49 -11.03 -0.14
CA TYR A 522 -25.53 -10.44 -0.97
C TYR A 522 -25.40 -10.90 -2.44
N PRO A 523 -26.52 -11.08 -3.16
CA PRO A 523 -26.48 -11.48 -4.55
C PRO A 523 -25.75 -10.40 -5.38
N PRO A 524 -24.81 -10.79 -6.24
CA PRO A 524 -24.06 -9.85 -7.06
C PRO A 524 -24.96 -9.18 -8.08
N HIS A 525 -24.59 -7.95 -8.45
CA HIS A 525 -25.38 -7.11 -9.32
C HIS A 525 -25.03 -7.29 -10.80
N THR A 526 -23.79 -7.68 -11.11
CA THR A 526 -23.36 -8.03 -12.46
C THR A 526 -23.29 -9.55 -12.59
N ALA A 527 -23.72 -10.07 -13.75
CA ALA A 527 -23.53 -11.47 -14.10
C ALA A 527 -22.05 -11.90 -14.16
N ARG A 528 -21.09 -10.95 -14.07
CA ARG A 528 -19.64 -11.18 -14.03
C ARG A 528 -19.19 -11.97 -12.80
N TYR A 529 -19.86 -11.76 -11.66
CA TYR A 529 -19.48 -12.34 -10.37
C TYR A 529 -20.60 -13.14 -9.73
N GLU A 530 -21.64 -13.49 -10.50
CA GLU A 530 -22.70 -14.40 -10.08
C GLU A 530 -22.11 -15.75 -9.64
N TYR A 531 -21.73 -15.74 -8.36
CA TYR A 531 -21.55 -16.84 -7.43
C TYR A 531 -20.20 -17.56 -7.38
N LEU A 532 -19.09 -16.93 -7.80
CA LEU A 532 -17.76 -17.53 -7.72
C LEU A 532 -17.21 -17.53 -6.29
N ILE A 533 -17.09 -18.71 -5.68
CA ILE A 533 -16.39 -18.90 -4.41
C ILE A 533 -15.29 -19.93 -4.59
N ARG A 534 -14.08 -19.59 -4.18
CA ARG A 534 -13.00 -20.56 -4.01
C ARG A 534 -13.20 -21.31 -2.70
N ASP A 535 -13.24 -22.63 -2.77
CA ASP A 535 -13.26 -23.47 -1.58
C ASP A 535 -11.87 -23.50 -0.93
N ALA A 536 -11.82 -23.08 0.33
CA ALA A 536 -10.60 -23.03 1.11
C ALA A 536 -9.93 -24.41 1.30
N ALA A 537 -10.69 -25.52 1.22
CA ALA A 537 -10.20 -26.87 1.45
C ALA A 537 -9.44 -27.46 0.26
N ASP A 538 -9.90 -27.23 -0.98
CA ASP A 538 -9.29 -27.80 -2.19
C ASP A 538 -8.80 -26.74 -3.20
N GLY A 539 -9.06 -25.46 -2.94
CA GLY A 539 -8.67 -24.34 -3.79
C GLY A 539 -9.48 -24.20 -5.06
N VAL A 540 -10.56 -24.97 -5.23
CA VAL A 540 -11.38 -24.99 -6.45
C VAL A 540 -12.42 -23.87 -6.40
N VAL A 541 -12.52 -23.08 -7.47
CA VAL A 541 -13.60 -22.10 -7.64
C VAL A 541 -14.90 -22.84 -8.02
N ARG A 542 -16.00 -22.52 -7.35
CA ARG A 542 -17.33 -23.10 -7.58
C ARG A 542 -18.37 -21.99 -7.73
N LYS A 543 -19.45 -22.27 -8.48
CA LYS A 543 -20.62 -21.39 -8.59
C LYS A 543 -21.60 -21.74 -7.47
N LEU A 544 -22.01 -20.81 -6.61
CA LEU A 544 -23.20 -21.02 -5.77
C LEU A 544 -24.43 -21.12 -6.67
N GLN A 545 -25.25 -22.14 -6.43
CA GLN A 545 -26.50 -22.35 -7.17
C GLN A 545 -27.70 -21.57 -6.58
N GLU A 546 -27.61 -21.01 -5.36
CA GLU A 546 -28.76 -20.42 -4.66
C GLU A 546 -28.47 -19.05 -4.00
N LYS A 547 -29.47 -18.16 -4.04
CA LYS A 547 -29.56 -16.96 -3.19
C LYS A 547 -29.48 -17.38 -1.72
N PRO A 548 -28.62 -16.78 -0.88
CA PRO A 548 -28.72 -16.95 0.56
C PRO A 548 -29.99 -16.23 1.06
N GLY A 549 -31.09 -16.96 1.27
CA GLY A 549 -32.25 -16.47 2.05
C GLY A 549 -33.57 -16.17 1.33
N GLU A 550 -33.90 -16.84 0.23
CA GLU A 550 -35.32 -17.05 -0.10
C GLU A 550 -35.73 -18.47 0.37
N PRO A 551 -36.85 -18.65 1.10
CA PRO A 551 -37.40 -19.98 1.34
C PRO A 551 -37.86 -20.67 0.06
#